data_AF-A0A8S0THJ9-F1
#
_entry.id   AF-A0A8S0THJ9-F1
#
_cell.length_a   1.000
_cell.length_b   1.000
_cell.length_c   1.000
_cell.angle_alpha   90.00
_cell.angle_beta   90.00
_cell.angle_gamma   90.00
#
_symmetry.space_group_name_H-M   'P 1'
#
loop_
_entity.id
_entity.type
_entity.pdbx_description
1 polymer ?
#
loop_
_entity_poly.entity_id
_entity_poly.type
_entity_poly.pdbx_seq_one_letter_code
_entity_poly.pdbx_strand_id
1 'polypeptide(L)'
;MYWAGTWIWAPLLAHIIPPFSTPLHILRSFFLPRRAEPQKSRKMFRQASKFLLARSSAATMRWRCPFSTDLPVETAVDSKFVDAWKQSIPNLEPPKTPSAYMKPRPPTPSTIPSKLTVNLALPYNSLVSAKEVDMIIVPATTGQMGVLPGHVATIAELKPGVLSVHDGNEVTKYFLSSGFAFVHANSVADIIAVEATPLDQIDQTLVQKGLAEFTQKLSSASSDEEKAEAQIGVDVHSALNAALTG
;
A
#
# COMPACT_ATOMS: atom_id res chain seq x y z
N MET A 1 -25.96 61.13 -56.58
CA MET A 1 -26.52 61.55 -55.27
C MET A 1 -25.55 61.04 -54.19
N TYR A 2 -24.56 61.88 -53.84
CA TYR A 2 -24.31 62.46 -52.50
C TYR A 2 -24.11 61.39 -51.39
N TRP A 3 -22.85 61.08 -51.00
CA TRP A 3 -22.06 61.60 -49.85
C TRP A 3 -22.67 61.21 -48.48
N ALA A 4 -21.99 60.74 -47.43
CA ALA A 4 -20.58 60.51 -47.05
C ALA A 4 -20.57 59.56 -45.82
N GLY A 5 -19.50 58.80 -45.55
CA GLY A 5 -18.58 59.18 -44.47
C GLY A 5 -17.61 58.05 -44.08
N THR A 6 -16.31 58.34 -44.26
CA THR A 6 -15.06 57.71 -43.81
C THR A 6 -14.94 57.63 -42.27
N TRP A 7 -14.06 56.85 -41.62
CA TRP A 7 -12.58 56.94 -41.42
C TRP A 7 -12.00 55.52 -41.12
N ILE A 8 -10.94 54.95 -41.76
CA ILE A 8 -9.47 55.26 -41.78
C ILE A 8 -8.84 55.01 -40.39
N TRP A 9 -7.84 54.12 -40.12
CA TRP A 9 -6.70 53.59 -40.89
C TRP A 9 -6.09 52.28 -40.27
N ALA A 10 -5.62 51.36 -41.13
CA ALA A 10 -4.41 50.52 -40.95
C ALA A 10 -3.17 51.30 -41.50
N PRO A 11 -1.88 50.87 -41.61
CA PRO A 11 -1.31 49.52 -41.90
C PRO A 11 0.03 49.15 -41.16
N LEU A 12 0.45 47.87 -41.05
CA LEU A 12 1.40 47.06 -41.91
C LEU A 12 2.87 47.57 -41.91
N LEU A 13 3.93 46.80 -41.58
CA LEU A 13 4.62 45.73 -42.35
C LEU A 13 5.79 45.13 -41.50
N ALA A 14 6.01 43.80 -41.48
CA ALA A 14 7.14 43.02 -42.08
C ALA A 14 8.57 43.37 -41.56
N HIS A 15 9.56 42.48 -41.33
CA HIS A 15 9.93 41.15 -41.85
C HIS A 15 11.22 40.65 -41.10
N ILE A 16 11.46 39.32 -41.06
CA ILE A 16 12.76 38.59 -41.26
C ILE A 16 13.84 38.40 -40.12
N ILE A 17 13.91 37.15 -39.59
CA ILE A 17 15.01 36.12 -39.38
C ILE A 17 16.37 36.44 -38.62
N PRO A 18 17.27 35.46 -38.27
CA PRO A 18 17.70 35.00 -36.90
C PRO A 18 19.25 35.13 -36.63
N PRO A 19 19.99 34.17 -35.99
CA PRO A 19 20.20 33.76 -34.57
C PRO A 19 21.66 34.08 -34.07
N PHE A 20 22.18 33.38 -33.04
CA PHE A 20 23.60 33.18 -32.60
C PHE A 20 24.12 33.81 -31.27
N SER A 21 24.62 32.90 -30.41
CA SER A 21 25.93 32.88 -29.71
C SER A 21 26.26 33.82 -28.53
N THR A 22 26.65 33.17 -27.42
CA THR A 22 27.45 33.67 -26.27
C THR A 22 28.83 34.24 -26.69
N PRO A 23 29.55 35.04 -25.85
CA PRO A 23 30.52 34.45 -24.89
C PRO A 23 30.85 35.27 -23.60
N LEU A 24 31.79 34.68 -22.85
CA LEU A 24 32.44 34.98 -21.56
C LEU A 24 32.92 36.42 -21.22
N HIS A 25 33.06 36.61 -19.89
CA HIS A 25 34.23 37.11 -19.14
C HIS A 25 34.21 38.51 -18.47
N ILE A 26 34.41 38.44 -17.13
CA ILE A 26 35.30 39.27 -16.27
C ILE A 26 34.85 40.69 -15.93
N LEU A 27 34.54 40.90 -14.64
CA LEU A 27 35.12 42.00 -13.87
C LEU A 27 35.19 41.68 -12.37
N ARG A 28 36.28 42.17 -11.79
CA ARG A 28 36.94 41.81 -10.52
C ARG A 28 36.23 42.34 -9.26
N SER A 29 36.34 41.53 -8.21
CA SER A 29 36.75 41.85 -6.84
C SER A 29 36.20 43.10 -6.15
N PHE A 30 35.55 42.93 -4.99
CA PHE A 30 35.98 43.60 -3.76
C PHE A 30 35.49 42.83 -2.52
N PHE A 31 36.43 42.63 -1.59
CA PHE A 31 36.43 41.69 -0.48
C PHE A 31 36.43 42.50 0.82
N LEU A 32 35.59 42.17 1.80
CA LEU A 32 35.80 42.57 3.20
C LEU A 32 35.35 41.44 4.15
N PRO A 33 36.16 41.09 5.18
CA PRO A 33 36.08 39.80 5.88
C PRO A 33 35.32 39.86 7.21
N ARG A 34 34.74 38.74 7.65
CA ARG A 34 34.30 38.52 9.04
C ARG A 34 35.34 37.71 9.83
N ARG A 35 35.77 38.32 10.93
CA ARG A 35 36.68 37.90 12.00
C ARG A 35 36.44 36.49 12.54
N ALA A 36 37.54 35.75 12.73
CA ALA A 36 37.66 34.55 13.56
C ALA A 36 38.54 34.85 14.79
N GLU A 37 38.43 34.00 15.84
CA GLU A 37 39.37 33.64 16.94
C GLU A 37 38.57 33.31 18.24
N PRO A 38 39.09 32.56 19.24
CA PRO A 38 40.28 31.69 19.30
C PRO A 38 40.01 30.26 19.86
N GLN A 39 40.93 29.35 19.54
CA GLN A 39 41.15 28.06 20.22
C GLN A 39 41.95 28.22 21.51
N LYS A 40 41.55 27.52 22.59
CA LYS A 40 42.30 27.47 23.86
C LYS A 40 43.03 26.14 24.05
N SER A 41 44.35 26.25 23.99
CA SER A 41 45.39 25.29 24.33
C SER A 41 45.23 24.58 25.69
N ARG A 42 45.54 23.28 25.73
CA ARG A 42 46.13 22.63 26.93
C ARG A 42 46.87 21.31 26.62
N LYS A 43 48.20 21.45 26.56
CA LYS A 43 49.33 20.57 26.95
C LYS A 43 49.13 19.03 27.05
N MET A 44 49.97 18.32 26.30
CA MET A 44 50.34 16.90 26.44
C MET A 44 50.92 16.54 27.82
N PHE A 45 50.64 15.32 28.30
CA PHE A 45 51.64 14.45 28.94
C PHE A 45 51.24 12.98 28.78
N ARG A 46 52.17 12.16 28.26
CA ARG A 46 52.08 10.70 28.13
C ARG A 46 52.45 10.04 29.45
N GLN A 47 51.79 8.93 29.83
CA GLN A 47 52.47 7.84 30.53
C GLN A 47 51.69 6.53 30.39
N ALA A 48 52.43 5.45 30.11
CA ALA A 48 51.93 4.09 29.94
C ALA A 48 52.09 3.25 31.21
N SER A 49 51.41 2.09 31.20
CA SER A 49 51.68 0.81 31.88
C SER A 49 51.04 0.50 33.25
N LYS A 50 50.29 -0.62 33.27
CA LYS A 50 50.33 -1.82 34.16
C LYS A 50 48.91 -2.42 34.31
N PHE A 51 48.63 -3.57 33.69
CA PHE A 51 48.74 -4.96 34.20
C PHE A 51 47.57 -5.45 35.08
N LEU A 52 46.88 -6.48 34.56
CA LEU A 52 46.20 -7.64 35.19
C LEU A 52 44.78 -7.55 35.83
N LEU A 53 43.92 -8.41 35.24
CA LEU A 53 42.92 -9.32 35.83
C LEU A 53 41.83 -8.76 36.74
N ALA A 54 40.63 -8.65 36.18
CA ALA A 54 39.40 -8.95 36.91
C ALA A 54 38.41 -9.68 35.99
N ARG A 55 38.06 -10.89 36.40
CA ARG A 55 37.13 -11.82 35.77
C ARG A 55 35.71 -11.33 36.08
N SER A 56 35.03 -10.71 35.11
CA SER A 56 33.60 -10.40 35.21
C SER A 56 32.80 -11.49 34.49
N SER A 57 31.90 -12.12 35.23
CA SER A 57 30.88 -13.03 34.75
C SER A 57 30.10 -12.37 33.61
N ALA A 58 30.24 -12.92 32.40
CA ALA A 58 29.44 -12.53 31.24
C ALA A 58 27.99 -13.00 31.42
N ALA A 59 27.21 -12.27 32.21
CA ALA A 59 25.78 -12.24 32.04
C ALA A 59 25.52 -11.61 30.67
N THR A 60 25.25 -12.45 29.67
CA THR A 60 24.75 -12.02 28.37
C THR A 60 23.37 -11.41 28.61
N MET A 61 23.35 -10.13 28.97
CA MET A 61 22.14 -9.33 28.95
C MET A 61 21.78 -9.18 27.48
N ARG A 62 21.03 -10.17 26.96
CA ARG A 62 20.38 -10.08 25.67
C ARG A 62 19.49 -8.85 25.73
N TRP A 63 19.90 -7.80 25.03
CA TRP A 63 19.00 -6.73 24.64
C TRP A 63 17.91 -7.39 23.79
N ARG A 64 16.79 -7.74 24.43
CA ARG A 64 15.55 -8.04 23.71
C ARG A 64 15.14 -6.73 23.07
N CYS A 65 15.42 -6.56 21.78
CA CYS A 65 14.61 -5.66 20.97
C CYS A 65 13.22 -6.27 20.95
N PRO A 66 12.18 -5.62 21.53
CA PRO A 66 10.83 -6.10 21.34
C PRO A 66 10.55 -6.14 19.83
N PHE A 67 9.98 -7.24 19.36
CA PHE A 67 9.50 -7.34 17.99
C PHE A 67 8.36 -6.33 17.85
N SER A 68 8.17 -5.72 16.67
CA SER A 68 7.22 -4.61 16.46
C SER A 68 5.75 -4.94 16.81
N THR A 69 5.43 -6.18 17.16
CA THR A 69 4.10 -6.61 17.60
C THR A 69 3.90 -6.61 19.12
N ASP A 70 4.95 -6.42 19.94
CA ASP A 70 4.84 -6.31 21.40
C ASP A 70 4.49 -4.87 21.84
N LEU A 71 3.47 -4.28 21.23
CA LEU A 71 2.84 -3.07 21.77
C LEU A 71 1.74 -3.48 22.75
N PRO A 72 1.63 -2.86 23.93
CA PRO A 72 0.53 -3.13 24.84
C PRO A 72 -0.79 -2.91 24.09
N VAL A 73 -1.68 -3.91 24.17
CA VAL A 73 -3.01 -3.88 23.54
C VAL A 73 -3.67 -2.53 23.85
N GLU A 74 -3.91 -1.73 22.81
CA GLU A 74 -4.47 -0.37 22.89
C GLU A 74 -5.96 -0.39 23.29
N THR A 75 -6.27 -0.82 24.52
CA THR A 75 -7.56 -0.49 25.16
C THR A 75 -7.56 0.93 25.74
N ALA A 76 -6.42 1.62 25.70
CA ALA A 76 -6.19 2.92 26.32
C ALA A 76 -6.64 4.13 25.45
N VAL A 77 -7.02 3.91 24.19
CA VAL A 77 -7.45 5.00 23.29
C VAL A 77 -8.86 5.48 23.66
N ASP A 78 -9.75 4.55 24.05
CA ASP A 78 -11.12 4.89 24.41
C ASP A 78 -11.20 5.63 25.76
N SER A 79 -10.39 5.27 26.77
CA SER A 79 -10.45 5.91 28.09
C SER A 79 -10.03 7.39 28.05
N LYS A 80 -8.91 7.71 27.39
CA LYS A 80 -8.44 9.09 27.26
C LYS A 80 -9.42 9.97 26.49
N PHE A 81 -10.03 9.43 25.44
CA PHE A 81 -11.05 10.14 24.67
C PHE A 81 -12.32 10.38 25.49
N VAL A 82 -12.82 9.36 26.20
CA VAL A 82 -14.01 9.45 27.04
C VAL A 82 -13.83 10.46 28.18
N ASP A 83 -12.65 10.47 28.81
CA ASP A 83 -12.34 11.41 29.90
C ASP A 83 -12.29 12.87 29.39
N ALA A 84 -11.67 13.10 28.22
CA ALA A 84 -11.64 14.41 27.57
C ALA A 84 -13.04 14.86 27.08
N TRP A 85 -13.87 13.94 26.60
CA TRP A 85 -15.25 14.21 26.17
C TRP A 85 -16.12 14.64 27.35
N LYS A 86 -16.04 13.92 28.49
CA LYS A 86 -16.76 14.27 29.71
C LYS A 86 -16.33 15.64 30.27
N GLN A 87 -15.07 16.02 30.05
CA GLN A 87 -14.57 17.34 30.43
C GLN A 87 -15.14 18.46 29.54
N SER A 88 -15.36 18.22 28.25
CA SER A 88 -15.86 19.24 27.32
C SER A 88 -17.39 19.32 27.27
N ILE A 89 -18.09 18.18 27.35
CA ILE A 89 -19.55 18.06 27.23
C ILE A 89 -20.06 17.06 28.28
N PRO A 90 -20.39 17.49 29.51
CA PRO A 90 -20.76 16.58 30.60
C PRO A 90 -22.18 15.98 30.47
N ASN A 91 -23.05 16.57 29.64
CA ASN A 91 -24.46 16.18 29.52
C ASN A 91 -24.74 15.20 28.36
N LEU A 92 -23.72 14.79 27.61
CA LEU A 92 -23.88 13.93 26.43
C LEU A 92 -22.93 12.75 26.50
N GLU A 93 -23.47 11.53 26.37
CA GLU A 93 -22.67 10.31 26.30
C GLU A 93 -21.72 10.36 25.10
N PRO A 94 -20.47 9.87 25.25
CA PRO A 94 -19.48 9.93 24.20
C PRO A 94 -19.92 9.11 22.97
N PRO A 95 -19.57 9.55 21.75
CA PRO A 95 -19.84 8.78 20.55
C PRO A 95 -19.09 7.44 20.61
N LYS A 96 -19.73 6.39 20.10
CA LYS A 96 -19.10 5.07 20.00
C LYS A 96 -18.00 5.08 18.95
N THR A 97 -16.83 4.58 19.30
CA THR A 97 -15.69 4.40 18.40
C THR A 97 -15.85 3.12 17.56
N PRO A 98 -15.24 3.02 16.37
CA PRO A 98 -15.30 1.80 15.55
C PRO A 98 -14.79 0.55 16.29
N SER A 99 -13.80 0.70 17.18
CA SER A 99 -13.29 -0.36 18.05
C SER A 99 -14.38 -0.98 18.93
N ALA A 100 -15.40 -0.21 19.34
CA ALA A 100 -16.51 -0.72 20.16
C ALA A 100 -17.35 -1.79 19.43
N TYR A 101 -17.33 -1.81 18.10
CA TYR A 101 -18.07 -2.77 17.29
C TYR A 101 -17.20 -3.95 16.82
N MET A 102 -15.89 -3.90 17.05
CA MET A 102 -14.94 -4.93 16.63
C MET A 102 -14.49 -5.74 17.84
N LYS A 103 -14.57 -7.07 17.74
CA LYS A 103 -13.95 -7.93 18.76
C LYS A 103 -12.43 -7.75 18.69
N PRO A 104 -11.73 -7.51 19.82
CA PRO A 104 -10.29 -7.49 19.83
C PRO A 104 -9.74 -8.77 19.24
N ARG A 105 -8.70 -8.65 18.41
CA ARG A 105 -8.08 -9.80 17.80
C ARG A 105 -7.47 -10.71 18.88
N PRO A 106 -7.64 -12.04 18.81
CA PRO A 106 -7.01 -12.94 19.76
C PRO A 106 -5.48 -12.86 19.66
N PRO A 107 -4.77 -13.00 20.78
CA PRO A 107 -3.31 -12.99 20.80
C PRO A 107 -2.75 -14.13 19.95
N THR A 108 -1.51 -13.97 19.47
CA THR A 108 -0.80 -15.01 18.73
C THR A 108 -0.59 -16.25 19.61
N PRO A 109 -1.06 -17.43 19.20
CA PRO A 109 -0.80 -18.65 19.95
C PRO A 109 0.70 -18.98 19.92
N SER A 110 1.21 -19.56 21.01
CA SER A 110 2.61 -20.02 21.09
C SER A 110 2.89 -21.26 20.25
N THR A 111 1.85 -21.96 19.80
CA THR A 111 1.90 -23.18 18.98
C THR A 111 1.16 -22.95 17.68
N ILE A 112 1.64 -23.53 16.58
CA ILE A 112 1.00 -23.45 15.27
C ILE A 112 -0.34 -24.21 15.33
N PRO A 113 -1.47 -23.57 15.01
CA PRO A 113 -2.77 -24.24 14.97
C PRO A 113 -2.87 -25.21 13.79
N SER A 114 -3.78 -26.17 13.87
CA SER A 114 -4.01 -27.15 12.79
C SER A 114 -4.83 -26.60 11.62
N LYS A 115 -5.65 -25.57 11.84
CA LYS A 115 -6.50 -24.93 10.83
C LYS A 115 -6.24 -23.42 10.75
N LEU A 116 -6.53 -22.85 9.58
CA LEU A 116 -6.44 -21.44 9.26
C LEU A 116 -7.86 -20.84 9.30
N THR A 117 -8.04 -19.71 9.98
CA THR A 117 -9.32 -18.98 9.94
C THR A 117 -9.30 -17.97 8.79
N VAL A 118 -10.27 -18.03 7.88
CA VAL A 118 -10.34 -17.15 6.71
C VAL A 118 -11.57 -16.25 6.77
N ASN A 119 -11.34 -14.98 6.48
CA ASN A 119 -12.37 -13.96 6.27
C ASN A 119 -12.24 -13.43 4.84
N LEU A 120 -13.29 -13.55 4.02
CA LEU A 120 -13.41 -12.90 2.71
C LEU A 120 -14.47 -11.80 2.80
N ALA A 121 -14.01 -10.56 2.71
CA ALA A 121 -14.84 -9.37 2.85
C ALA A 121 -14.86 -8.55 1.54
N LEU A 122 -16.07 -8.15 1.16
CA LEU A 122 -16.36 -7.18 0.12
C LEU A 122 -16.98 -5.93 0.79
N PRO A 123 -16.97 -4.77 0.12
CA PRO A 123 -17.57 -3.55 0.68
C PRO A 123 -19.07 -3.71 1.02
N TYR A 124 -19.79 -4.54 0.27
CA TYR A 124 -21.24 -4.72 0.39
C TYR A 124 -21.65 -6.07 1.01
N ASN A 125 -20.75 -7.04 1.11
CA ASN A 125 -21.06 -8.38 1.63
C ASN A 125 -19.79 -9.10 2.15
N SER A 126 -19.93 -10.02 3.10
CA SER A 126 -18.86 -10.95 3.48
C SER A 126 -19.23 -12.34 3.01
N LEU A 127 -18.53 -12.84 1.99
CA LEU A 127 -18.79 -14.16 1.41
C LEU A 127 -18.34 -15.30 2.34
N VAL A 128 -17.24 -15.09 3.07
CA VAL A 128 -16.71 -16.05 4.03
C VAL A 128 -16.39 -15.30 5.31
N SER A 129 -16.98 -15.71 6.43
CA SER A 129 -16.73 -15.11 7.73
C SER A 129 -16.37 -16.18 8.75
N ALA A 130 -15.15 -16.06 9.30
CA ALA A 130 -14.58 -16.95 10.30
C ALA A 130 -14.65 -18.44 9.95
N LYS A 131 -14.45 -18.81 8.67
CA LYS A 131 -14.42 -20.21 8.24
C LYS A 131 -13.05 -20.80 8.54
N GLU A 132 -13.01 -21.97 9.18
CA GLU A 132 -11.79 -22.74 9.38
C GLU A 132 -11.50 -23.61 8.16
N VAL A 133 -10.31 -23.47 7.59
CA VAL A 133 -9.88 -24.16 6.36
C VAL A 133 -8.46 -24.66 6.51
N ASP A 134 -8.04 -25.59 5.67
CA ASP A 134 -6.71 -26.20 5.77
C ASP A 134 -5.66 -25.39 5.00
N MET A 135 -6.04 -24.80 3.86
CA MET A 135 -5.15 -24.00 3.04
C MET A 135 -5.95 -23.06 2.12
N ILE A 136 -5.34 -21.93 1.77
CA ILE A 136 -5.84 -21.05 0.71
C ILE A 136 -4.76 -20.81 -0.33
N ILE A 137 -5.15 -20.65 -1.59
CA ILE A 137 -4.28 -20.24 -2.69
C ILE A 137 -4.75 -18.88 -3.19
N VAL A 138 -3.90 -17.88 -3.02
CA VAL A 138 -4.21 -16.46 -3.21
C VAL A 138 -3.44 -15.92 -4.44
N PRO A 139 -4.12 -15.21 -5.36
CA PRO A 139 -3.47 -14.60 -6.52
C PRO A 139 -2.79 -13.28 -6.13
N ALA A 140 -1.54 -13.34 -5.69
CA ALA A 140 -0.75 -12.14 -5.40
C ALA A 140 -0.16 -11.53 -6.68
N THR A 141 0.18 -10.24 -6.65
CA THR A 141 0.86 -9.57 -7.77
C THR A 141 2.19 -10.23 -8.15
N THR A 142 2.87 -10.86 -7.18
CA THR A 142 4.12 -11.59 -7.38
C THR A 142 3.94 -13.03 -7.89
N GLY A 143 2.70 -13.52 -7.98
CA GLY A 143 2.38 -14.89 -8.37
C GLY A 143 1.32 -15.54 -7.47
N GLN A 144 1.14 -16.86 -7.61
CA GLN A 144 0.22 -17.62 -6.76
C GLN A 144 0.88 -17.98 -5.43
N MET A 145 0.25 -17.60 -4.32
CA MET A 145 0.75 -17.84 -2.96
C MET A 145 -0.17 -18.80 -2.21
N GLY A 146 0.39 -19.91 -1.72
CA GLY A 146 -0.31 -20.84 -0.82
C GLY A 146 -0.11 -20.44 0.64
N VAL A 147 -1.19 -20.21 1.39
CA VAL A 147 -1.15 -19.87 2.81
C VAL A 147 -1.70 -21.05 3.62
N LEU A 148 -0.86 -21.57 4.50
CA LEU A 148 -1.16 -22.64 5.45
C LEU A 148 -1.24 -22.09 6.89
N PRO A 149 -1.76 -22.87 7.85
CA PRO A 149 -1.70 -22.51 9.26
C PRO A 149 -0.25 -22.25 9.72
N GLY A 150 -0.03 -21.18 10.47
CA GLY A 150 1.31 -20.78 10.92
C GLY A 150 2.18 -20.08 9.87
N HIS A 151 1.61 -19.65 8.74
CA HIS A 151 2.34 -18.85 7.75
C HIS A 151 2.87 -17.53 8.35
N VAL A 152 3.97 -17.02 7.78
CA VAL A 152 4.54 -15.73 8.19
C VAL A 152 3.55 -14.60 7.93
N ALA A 153 3.44 -13.68 8.89
CA ALA A 153 2.57 -12.52 8.77
C ALA A 153 2.98 -11.70 7.54
N THR A 154 2.06 -11.53 6.60
CA THR A 154 2.32 -10.97 5.27
C THR A 154 1.14 -10.13 4.84
N ILE A 155 1.43 -9.00 4.19
CA ILE A 155 0.44 -8.20 3.48
C ILE A 155 0.78 -8.31 2.00
N ALA A 156 -0.17 -8.78 1.21
CA ALA A 156 0.00 -8.95 -0.23
C ALA A 156 -1.10 -8.23 -0.99
N GLU A 157 -0.72 -7.54 -2.06
CA GLU A 157 -1.65 -7.02 -3.05
C GLU A 157 -2.11 -8.15 -3.99
N LEU A 158 -3.39 -8.12 -4.36
CA LEU A 158 -4.02 -9.14 -5.18
C LEU A 158 -4.21 -8.66 -6.62
N LYS A 159 -3.79 -9.50 -7.55
CA LYS A 159 -4.08 -9.34 -8.98
C LYS A 159 -5.45 -9.98 -9.30
N PRO A 160 -6.18 -9.51 -10.33
CA PRO A 160 -7.30 -10.24 -10.89
C PRO A 160 -6.97 -11.72 -11.12
N GLY A 161 -7.75 -12.62 -10.51
CA GLY A 161 -7.43 -14.04 -10.52
C GLY A 161 -8.31 -14.88 -9.60
N VAL A 162 -8.01 -16.18 -9.54
CA VAL A 162 -8.81 -17.14 -8.76
C VAL A 162 -8.22 -17.35 -7.38
N LEU A 163 -9.03 -17.11 -6.35
CA LEU A 163 -8.82 -17.56 -4.99
C LEU A 163 -9.38 -18.98 -4.83
N SER A 164 -8.56 -19.91 -4.37
CA SER A 164 -9.01 -21.26 -4.04
C SER A 164 -8.95 -21.47 -2.53
N VAL A 165 -10.06 -21.92 -1.95
CA VAL A 165 -10.18 -22.22 -0.52
C VAL A 165 -10.33 -23.74 -0.37
N HIS A 166 -9.39 -24.36 0.34
CA HIS A 166 -9.35 -25.82 0.55
C HIS A 166 -9.78 -26.18 1.97
N ASP A 167 -10.84 -26.98 2.09
CA ASP A 167 -11.34 -27.53 3.34
C ASP A 167 -11.44 -29.06 3.19
N GLY A 168 -10.37 -29.76 3.57
CA GLY A 168 -10.18 -31.18 3.33
C GLY A 168 -10.24 -31.53 1.84
N ASN A 169 -11.32 -32.21 1.44
CA ASN A 169 -11.57 -32.62 0.06
C ASN A 169 -12.38 -31.60 -0.75
N GLU A 170 -12.98 -30.60 -0.10
CA GLU A 170 -13.80 -29.60 -0.75
C GLU A 170 -12.93 -28.40 -1.17
N VAL A 171 -13.04 -28.01 -2.45
CA VAL A 171 -12.32 -26.85 -3.00
C VAL A 171 -13.33 -25.84 -3.52
N THR A 172 -13.47 -24.72 -2.83
CA THR A 172 -14.32 -23.62 -3.27
C THR A 172 -13.47 -22.56 -3.98
N LYS A 173 -13.87 -22.18 -5.20
CA LYS A 173 -13.13 -21.21 -6.02
C LYS A 173 -13.93 -19.92 -6.19
N TYR A 174 -13.26 -18.79 -5.97
CA TYR A 174 -13.81 -17.45 -6.17
C TYR A 174 -12.92 -16.69 -7.13
N PHE A 175 -13.49 -16.06 -8.15
CA PHE A 175 -12.77 -15.07 -8.92
C PHE A 175 -12.75 -13.74 -8.15
N LEU A 176 -11.57 -13.15 -8.00
CA LEU A 176 -11.37 -11.85 -7.37
C LEU A 176 -11.01 -10.82 -8.44
N SER A 177 -11.61 -9.63 -8.37
CA SER A 177 -11.23 -8.51 -9.25
C SER A 177 -9.88 -7.90 -8.85
N SER A 178 -9.74 -7.52 -7.58
CA SER A 178 -8.52 -6.95 -7.00
C SER A 178 -8.71 -6.83 -5.49
N GLY A 179 -7.63 -6.58 -4.74
CA GLY A 179 -7.72 -6.43 -3.29
C GLY A 179 -6.41 -6.57 -2.54
N PHE A 180 -6.52 -6.86 -1.26
CA PHE A 180 -5.40 -7.16 -0.36
C PHE A 180 -5.68 -8.43 0.44
N ALA A 181 -4.64 -9.23 0.63
CA ALA A 181 -4.64 -10.34 1.57
C ALA A 181 -3.75 -10.00 2.75
N PHE A 182 -4.33 -10.04 3.94
CA PHE A 182 -3.64 -9.88 5.21
C PHE A 182 -3.54 -11.24 5.89
N VAL A 183 -2.33 -11.77 5.97
CA VAL A 183 -2.02 -12.98 6.74
C VAL A 183 -1.44 -12.54 8.06
N HIS A 184 -2.06 -12.99 9.14
CA HIS A 184 -1.66 -12.63 10.50
C HIS A 184 -0.89 -13.76 11.17
N ALA A 185 -0.03 -13.41 12.13
CA ALA A 185 0.75 -14.39 12.89
C ALA A 185 -0.10 -15.34 13.74
N ASN A 186 -1.38 -15.04 13.96
CA ASN A 186 -2.32 -15.88 14.69
C ASN A 186 -3.07 -16.88 13.79
N SER A 187 -2.58 -17.12 12.56
CA SER A 187 -3.21 -18.00 11.56
C SER A 187 -4.63 -17.58 11.16
N VAL A 188 -4.88 -16.27 11.19
CA VAL A 188 -6.05 -15.64 10.60
C VAL A 188 -5.63 -15.01 9.28
N ALA A 189 -6.38 -15.25 8.21
CA ALA A 189 -6.19 -14.62 6.91
C ALA A 189 -7.43 -13.79 6.57
N ASP A 190 -7.25 -12.47 6.48
CA ASP A 190 -8.28 -11.52 6.06
C ASP A 190 -8.03 -11.15 4.59
N ILE A 191 -8.92 -11.58 3.71
CA ILE A 191 -8.90 -11.28 2.29
C ILE A 191 -9.96 -10.21 2.04
N ILE A 192 -9.53 -9.05 1.56
CA ILE A 192 -10.39 -7.92 1.27
C ILE A 192 -10.31 -7.67 -0.22
N ALA A 193 -11.42 -7.85 -0.92
CA ALA A 193 -11.50 -7.62 -2.35
C ALA A 193 -12.59 -6.58 -2.66
N VAL A 194 -12.48 -5.91 -3.81
CA VAL A 194 -13.54 -4.99 -4.27
C VAL A 194 -14.76 -5.79 -4.73
N GLU A 195 -14.51 -6.82 -5.55
CA GLU A 195 -15.52 -7.73 -6.07
C GLU A 195 -15.00 -9.17 -6.01
N ALA A 196 -15.89 -10.10 -5.66
CA ALA A 196 -15.63 -11.52 -5.71
C ALA A 196 -16.88 -12.27 -6.16
N THR A 197 -16.69 -13.22 -7.09
CA THR A 197 -17.79 -13.97 -7.70
C THR A 197 -17.42 -15.45 -7.76
N PRO A 198 -18.30 -16.38 -7.36
CA PRO A 198 -18.07 -17.80 -7.58
C PRO A 198 -18.00 -18.11 -9.08
N LEU A 199 -17.15 -19.06 -9.48
CA LEU A 199 -16.93 -19.36 -10.90
C LEU A 199 -18.20 -19.79 -11.65
N ASP A 200 -19.14 -20.42 -10.95
CA ASP A 200 -20.39 -20.93 -11.53
C ASP A 200 -21.34 -19.83 -12.02
N GLN A 201 -21.14 -18.58 -11.58
CA GLN A 201 -21.97 -17.44 -11.97
C GLN A 201 -21.38 -16.67 -13.17
N ILE A 202 -20.24 -17.09 -13.72
CA ILE A 202 -19.54 -16.36 -14.77
C ILE A 202 -19.85 -16.99 -16.13
N ASP A 203 -20.40 -16.19 -17.05
CA ASP A 203 -20.67 -16.60 -18.43
C ASP A 203 -19.43 -16.42 -19.31
N GLN A 204 -18.93 -17.53 -19.85
CA GLN A 204 -17.76 -17.55 -20.74
C GLN A 204 -17.96 -16.70 -22.01
N THR A 205 -19.17 -16.64 -22.55
CA THR A 205 -19.45 -15.91 -23.79
C THR A 205 -19.28 -14.40 -23.60
N LEU A 206 -19.72 -13.88 -22.45
CA LEU A 206 -19.56 -12.47 -22.09
C LEU A 206 -18.09 -12.13 -21.82
N VAL A 207 -17.34 -13.05 -21.20
CA VAL A 207 -15.90 -12.86 -20.96
C VAL A 207 -15.13 -12.73 -22.27
N GLN A 208 -15.39 -13.62 -23.24
CA GLN A 208 -14.71 -13.57 -24.54
C GLN A 208 -15.07 -12.32 -25.34
N LYS A 209 -16.35 -11.91 -25.31
CA LYS A 209 -16.81 -10.66 -25.91
C LYS A 209 -16.11 -9.46 -25.30
N GLY A 210 -16.05 -9.39 -23.96
CA GLY A 210 -15.34 -8.33 -23.24
C GLY A 210 -13.85 -8.27 -23.58
N LEU A 211 -13.17 -9.42 -23.64
CA LEU A 211 -11.77 -9.50 -24.04
C LEU A 211 -11.55 -8.87 -25.43
N ALA A 212 -12.39 -9.22 -26.41
CA ALA A 212 -12.28 -8.66 -27.76
C ALA A 212 -12.51 -7.13 -27.77
N GLU A 213 -13.52 -6.64 -27.05
CA GLU A 213 -13.82 -5.22 -26.93
C GLU A 213 -12.67 -4.42 -26.30
N PHE A 214 -12.11 -4.88 -25.17
CA PHE A 214 -11.01 -4.19 -24.51
C PHE A 214 -9.70 -4.30 -25.28
N THR A 215 -9.46 -5.40 -26.00
CA THR A 215 -8.31 -5.54 -26.90
C THR A 215 -8.40 -4.54 -28.07
N GLN A 216 -9.60 -4.38 -28.64
CA GLN A 216 -9.84 -3.39 -29.68
C GLN A 216 -9.63 -1.96 -29.13
N LYS A 217 -10.19 -1.66 -27.95
CA LYS A 217 -10.01 -0.36 -27.28
C LYS A 217 -8.53 -0.04 -27.04
N LEU A 218 -7.74 -1.01 -26.60
CA LEU A 218 -6.30 -0.87 -26.41
C LEU A 218 -5.62 -0.45 -27.72
N SER A 219 -5.97 -1.11 -28.83
CA SER A 219 -5.38 -0.80 -30.15
C SER A 219 -5.80 0.57 -30.70
N SER A 220 -6.99 1.07 -30.35
CA SER A 220 -7.51 2.36 -30.81
C SER A 220 -7.20 3.53 -29.87
N ALA A 221 -6.76 3.26 -28.65
CA ALA A 221 -6.55 4.26 -27.61
C ALA A 221 -5.42 5.23 -28.00
N SER A 222 -5.72 6.52 -27.89
CA SER A 222 -4.80 7.59 -28.30
C SER A 222 -4.13 8.26 -27.09
N SER A 223 -4.88 8.41 -25.99
CA SER A 223 -4.38 8.95 -24.73
C SER A 223 -3.78 7.85 -23.85
N ASP A 224 -2.90 8.23 -22.93
CA ASP A 224 -2.29 7.27 -22.01
C ASP A 224 -3.29 6.78 -20.95
N GLU A 225 -4.31 7.59 -20.62
CA GLU A 225 -5.41 7.23 -19.73
C GLU A 225 -6.29 6.13 -20.36
N GLU A 226 -6.69 6.31 -21.62
CA GLU A 226 -7.48 5.31 -22.37
C GLU A 226 -6.72 3.98 -22.51
N LYS A 227 -5.40 4.04 -22.73
CA LYS A 227 -4.56 2.84 -22.80
C LYS A 227 -4.50 2.12 -21.46
N ALA A 228 -4.38 2.86 -20.35
CA ALA A 228 -4.36 2.27 -19.01
C ALA A 228 -5.69 1.58 -18.67
N GLU A 229 -6.82 2.22 -18.96
CA GLU A 229 -8.15 1.63 -18.76
C GLU A 229 -8.35 0.38 -19.63
N ALA A 230 -7.96 0.44 -20.90
CA ALA A 230 -8.07 -0.70 -21.80
C ALA A 230 -7.18 -1.87 -21.36
N GLN A 231 -5.96 -1.58 -20.89
CA GLN A 231 -5.04 -2.60 -20.37
C GLN A 231 -5.61 -3.29 -19.13
N ILE A 232 -6.18 -2.54 -18.18
CA ILE A 232 -6.84 -3.11 -17.00
C ILE A 232 -7.98 -4.04 -17.41
N GLY A 233 -8.81 -3.63 -18.38
CA GLY A 233 -9.89 -4.46 -18.91
C GLY A 233 -9.37 -5.76 -19.54
N VAL A 234 -8.31 -5.69 -20.36
CA VAL A 234 -7.66 -6.86 -20.94
C VAL A 234 -7.11 -7.79 -19.86
N ASP A 235 -6.46 -7.24 -18.83
CA ASP A 235 -5.87 -8.04 -17.74
C ASP A 235 -6.93 -8.81 -16.95
N VAL A 236 -8.06 -8.17 -16.63
CA VAL A 236 -9.18 -8.81 -15.93
C VAL A 236 -9.85 -9.88 -16.79
N HIS A 237 -10.19 -9.57 -18.04
CA HIS A 237 -10.86 -10.53 -18.94
C HIS A 237 -9.96 -11.70 -19.36
N SER A 238 -8.65 -11.45 -19.50
CA SER A 238 -7.65 -12.50 -19.71
C SER A 238 -7.58 -13.45 -18.51
N ALA A 239 -7.54 -12.90 -17.28
CA ALA A 239 -7.56 -13.70 -16.06
C ALA A 239 -8.87 -14.50 -15.90
N LEU A 240 -10.02 -13.91 -16.23
CA LEU A 240 -11.32 -14.61 -16.25
C LEU A 240 -11.33 -15.76 -17.25
N ASN A 241 -10.83 -15.54 -18.46
CA ASN A 241 -10.81 -16.59 -19.47
C ASN A 241 -9.90 -17.75 -19.03
N ALA A 242 -8.71 -17.45 -18.50
CA ALA A 242 -7.81 -18.45 -17.94
C ALA A 242 -8.45 -19.24 -16.79
N ALA A 243 -9.21 -18.57 -15.91
CA ALA A 243 -9.92 -19.20 -14.81
C ALA A 243 -11.00 -20.20 -15.27
N LEU A 244 -11.65 -19.94 -16.40
CA LEU A 244 -12.72 -20.78 -16.95
C LEU A 244 -12.17 -21.96 -17.77
N THR A 245 -11.07 -21.76 -18.50
CA THR A 245 -10.50 -22.81 -19.37
C THR A 245 -9.65 -23.84 -18.63
N GLY A 246 -9.11 -23.51 -17.45
CA GLY A 246 -8.26 -24.39 -16.65
C GLY A 246 -6.79 -24.27 -16.98
#